data_AF-A0A9R1A4G0-F1
#
_entry.id   AF-A0A9R1A4G0-F1
#
_cell.length_a   1.000
_cell.length_b   1.000
_cell.length_c   1.000
_cell.angle_alpha   90.00
_cell.angle_beta   90.00
_cell.angle_gamma   90.00
#
_symmetry.space_group_name_H-M   'P 1'
#
loop_
_entity.id
_entity.type
_entity.pdbx_description
1 polymer ?
#
loop_
_entity_poly.entity_id
_entity_poly.type
_entity_poly.pdbx_seq_one_letter_code
_entity_poly.pdbx_strand_id
1 'polypeptide(L)'
;MSSSSAAPMERHHSIDAQLRLLAPGKVSEDDKLVEYDALLVDRFLDILQDLHGPHLREFVQDCYEVAAEYEGDRDAARLDELGGRLTGLAPADSIVMASSFSHMLNLANLAEEVQIANRRRNKLKRGDFADEASATTESDIEETLKRLVSDLGKTREEVFDALKNQTVDLVFTAHPTQSIRRSLLQKHGRIRNCLRQLYAKDITADDKQELDEALQREIQAAFRTDEIRRTQPTPQDEMRAGMSYFHETIWKGVPKFLRRVDTALKNIGIDERLPYNAPLIQFSSWMGGDRDGNPRVTPEVTRDVCLLARMMAANLHFSQIEELMFESSGSKFPQLNLTV
;
A
#
# COMPACT_ATOMS: atom_id res chain seq x y z
N MET A 1 7.47 45.42 28.17
CA MET A 1 8.47 44.40 27.81
C MET A 1 7.69 43.19 27.34
N SER A 2 7.60 43.03 26.02
CA SER A 2 6.80 42.03 25.33
C SER A 2 7.45 40.65 25.44
N SER A 3 6.72 39.70 26.03
CA SER A 3 7.03 38.28 25.98
C SER A 3 6.82 37.79 24.53
N SER A 4 7.92 37.50 23.85
CA SER A 4 7.92 36.86 22.53
C SER A 4 7.52 35.39 22.70
N SER A 5 6.30 35.05 22.28
CA SER A 5 5.94 33.66 21.98
C SER A 5 6.77 33.21 20.77
N ALA A 6 7.67 32.24 20.95
CA ALA A 6 8.28 31.56 19.82
C ALA A 6 7.17 30.91 18.97
N ALA A 7 7.23 31.16 17.66
CA ALA A 7 6.18 30.81 16.71
C ALA A 7 6.19 29.31 16.34
N PRO A 8 5.06 28.73 15.88
CA PRO A 8 4.96 27.33 15.44
C PRO A 8 5.89 26.94 14.28
N MET A 9 6.42 27.92 13.53
CA MET A 9 7.21 27.69 12.31
C MET A 9 8.63 27.13 12.54
N GLU A 10 9.26 27.32 13.70
CA GLU A 10 10.66 26.85 13.90
C GLU A 10 10.77 25.33 14.06
N ARG A 11 9.70 24.64 14.48
CA ARG A 11 9.75 23.19 14.78
C ARG A 11 9.44 22.27 13.60
N HIS A 12 8.78 22.77 12.54
CA HIS A 12 8.64 22.06 11.25
C HIS A 12 9.99 21.69 10.63
N HIS A 13 11.07 22.38 11.02
CA HIS A 13 12.41 22.08 10.57
C HIS A 13 13.06 20.87 11.27
N SER A 14 12.50 20.33 12.37
CA SER A 14 13.20 19.29 13.15
C SER A 14 13.17 17.91 12.48
N ILE A 15 11.98 17.41 12.11
CA ILE A 15 11.82 16.06 11.53
C ILE A 15 12.47 15.98 10.14
N ASP A 16 12.21 16.96 9.28
CA ASP A 16 12.81 17.06 7.94
C ASP A 16 14.34 17.15 8.00
N ALA A 17 14.91 17.94 8.94
CA ALA A 17 16.35 18.04 9.10
C ALA A 17 16.97 16.72 9.60
N GLN A 18 16.36 16.06 10.59
CA GLN A 18 16.85 14.78 11.12
C GLN A 18 16.82 13.69 10.05
N LEU A 19 15.73 13.59 9.29
CA LEU A 19 15.64 12.63 8.18
C LEU A 19 16.71 12.90 7.11
N ARG A 20 17.01 14.17 6.80
CA ARG A 20 18.10 14.52 5.87
C ARG A 20 19.49 14.22 6.41
N LEU A 21 19.70 14.19 7.73
CA LEU A 21 20.98 13.74 8.29
C LEU A 21 21.17 12.23 8.08
N LEU A 22 20.09 11.45 8.18
CA LEU A 22 20.10 10.00 7.95
C LEU A 22 20.16 9.65 6.46
N ALA A 23 19.51 10.44 5.60
CA ALA A 23 19.46 10.26 4.15
C ALA A 23 19.93 11.55 3.44
N PRO A 24 21.27 11.80 3.36
CA PRO A 24 21.82 13.08 2.92
C PRO A 24 21.69 13.37 1.42
N GLY A 25 21.40 12.35 0.61
CA GLY A 25 21.30 12.47 -0.84
C GLY A 25 20.03 11.86 -1.39
N LYS A 26 19.46 12.52 -2.41
CA LYS A 26 18.34 11.96 -3.18
C LYS A 26 18.81 10.75 -3.99
N VAL A 27 18.02 9.67 -3.99
CA VAL A 27 18.33 8.48 -4.80
C VAL A 27 17.83 8.57 -6.24
N SER A 28 16.96 9.53 -6.54
CA SER A 28 16.50 9.89 -7.89
C SER A 28 16.11 11.37 -7.98
N GLU A 29 16.03 11.93 -9.18
CA GLU A 29 15.65 13.34 -9.39
C GLU A 29 14.23 13.66 -8.85
N ASP A 30 13.34 12.67 -8.94
CA ASP A 30 11.96 12.72 -8.47
C ASP A 30 11.78 12.11 -7.06
N ASP A 31 12.88 11.90 -6.34
CA ASP A 31 12.84 11.44 -4.95
C ASP A 31 12.28 12.53 -4.04
N LYS A 32 11.15 12.20 -3.41
CA LYS A 32 10.42 13.05 -2.48
C LYS A 32 10.14 12.33 -1.15
N LEU A 33 10.81 11.21 -0.87
CA LEU A 33 10.46 10.35 0.27
C LEU A 33 10.61 11.09 1.60
N VAL A 34 11.73 11.79 1.78
CA VAL A 34 11.96 12.60 3.00
C VAL A 34 10.91 13.70 3.14
N GLU A 35 10.55 14.38 2.04
CA GLU A 35 9.52 15.40 2.05
C GLU A 35 8.12 14.82 2.37
N TYR A 36 7.81 13.60 1.94
CA TYR A 36 6.57 12.90 2.27
C TYR A 36 6.51 12.49 3.73
N ASP A 37 7.58 11.87 4.24
CA ASP A 37 7.68 11.42 5.64
C ASP A 37 7.55 12.60 6.59
N ALA A 38 8.32 13.68 6.35
CA ALA A 38 8.26 14.88 7.16
C ALA A 38 6.84 15.49 7.19
N LEU A 39 6.17 15.59 6.04
CA LEU A 39 4.81 16.12 5.98
C LEU A 39 3.83 15.28 6.81
N LEU A 40 3.89 13.94 6.69
CA LEU A 40 2.97 13.05 7.39
C LEU A 40 3.22 13.06 8.90
N VAL A 41 4.48 13.00 9.33
CA VAL A 41 4.86 13.02 10.74
C VAL A 41 4.53 14.36 11.38
N ASP A 42 4.78 15.48 10.69
CA ASP A 42 4.43 16.81 11.19
C ASP A 42 2.93 16.94 11.47
N ARG A 43 2.09 16.56 10.49
CA ARG A 43 0.62 16.57 10.67
C ARG A 43 0.19 15.62 11.77
N PHE A 44 0.83 14.46 11.90
CA PHE A 44 0.55 13.53 12.98
C PHE A 44 0.88 14.11 14.36
N LEU A 45 2.01 14.78 14.53
CA LEU A 45 2.40 15.42 15.79
C LEU A 45 1.45 16.57 16.16
N ASP A 46 0.99 17.35 15.19
CA ASP A 46 -0.02 18.40 15.44
C ASP A 46 -1.36 17.78 15.91
N ILE A 47 -1.81 16.70 15.28
CA ILE A 47 -2.99 15.94 15.72
C ILE A 47 -2.79 15.36 17.13
N LEU A 48 -1.59 14.84 17.42
CA LEU A 48 -1.28 14.29 18.72
C LEU A 48 -1.32 15.36 19.82
N GLN A 49 -0.81 16.56 19.53
CA GLN A 49 -0.91 17.71 20.41
C GLN A 49 -2.37 18.11 20.67
N ASP A 50 -3.20 18.16 19.63
CA ASP A 50 -4.61 18.54 19.76
C ASP A 50 -5.41 17.54 20.59
N LEU A 51 -5.03 16.25 20.54
CA LEU A 51 -5.73 15.18 21.24
C LEU A 51 -5.23 14.95 22.68
N HIS A 52 -3.93 15.08 22.92
CA HIS A 52 -3.29 14.67 24.18
C HIS A 52 -2.45 15.77 24.84
N GLY A 53 -2.40 16.97 24.25
CA GLY A 53 -1.70 18.12 24.79
C GLY A 53 -0.21 18.21 24.36
N PRO A 54 0.42 19.37 24.61
CA PRO A 54 1.77 19.66 24.14
C PRO A 54 2.85 18.78 24.80
N HIS A 55 2.68 18.41 26.07
CA HIS A 55 3.66 17.61 26.79
C HIS A 55 3.88 16.23 26.17
N LEU A 56 2.80 15.55 25.74
CA LEU A 56 2.93 14.23 25.12
C LEU A 56 3.50 14.32 23.70
N ARG A 57 3.11 15.36 22.94
CA ARG A 57 3.71 15.65 21.63
C ARG A 57 5.22 15.85 21.75
N GLU A 58 5.65 16.71 22.67
CA GLU A 58 7.07 16.99 22.91
C GLU A 58 7.82 15.72 23.34
N PHE A 59 7.25 14.92 24.24
CA PHE A 59 7.88 13.67 24.66
C PHE A 59 8.04 12.66 23.50
N VAL A 60 7.03 12.52 22.64
CA VAL A 60 7.08 11.64 21.47
C VAL A 60 8.10 12.15 20.46
N GLN A 61 8.14 13.46 20.23
CA GLN A 61 9.14 14.08 19.36
C GLN A 61 10.54 13.85 19.90
N ASP A 62 10.84 14.19 21.16
CA ASP A 62 12.14 13.96 21.80
C ASP A 62 12.64 12.52 21.64
N CYS A 63 11.76 11.54 21.87
CA CYS A 63 12.10 10.13 21.72
C CYS A 63 12.43 9.77 20.26
N TYR A 64 11.74 10.39 19.30
CA TYR A 64 12.04 10.25 17.87
C TYR A 64 13.42 10.84 17.55
N GLU A 65 13.75 12.02 18.09
CA GLU A 65 15.04 12.68 17.87
C GLU A 65 16.20 11.83 18.43
N VAL A 66 16.08 11.32 19.66
CA VAL A 66 17.09 10.44 20.28
C VAL A 66 17.26 9.14 19.49
N ALA A 67 16.16 8.55 19.00
CA ALA A 67 16.22 7.34 18.17
C ALA A 67 16.88 7.61 16.80
N ALA A 68 16.65 8.78 16.21
CA ALA A 68 17.30 9.20 14.97
C ALA A 68 18.79 9.47 15.18
N GLU A 69 19.18 10.12 16.28
CA GLU A 69 20.58 10.32 16.66
C GLU A 69 21.31 8.97 16.84
N TYR A 70 20.67 8.02 17.54
CA TYR A 70 21.18 6.67 17.69
C TYR A 70 21.43 5.97 16.34
N GLU A 71 20.57 6.16 15.35
CA GLU A 71 20.80 5.54 14.03
C GLU A 71 22.03 6.13 13.32
N GLY A 72 22.38 7.40 13.60
CA GLY A 72 23.53 8.08 13.05
C GLY A 72 24.88 7.64 13.64
N ASP A 73 24.98 7.49 14.97
CA ASP A 73 26.25 7.20 15.66
C ASP A 73 26.34 5.82 16.32
N ARG A 74 25.19 5.13 16.48
CA ARG A 74 25.03 3.83 17.16
C ARG A 74 25.52 3.82 18.60
N ASP A 75 25.52 4.97 19.29
CA ASP A 75 25.93 5.05 20.69
C ASP A 75 24.89 4.42 21.62
N ALA A 76 25.30 3.36 22.34
CA ALA A 76 24.45 2.65 23.29
C ALA A 76 23.92 3.56 24.41
N ALA A 77 24.61 4.64 24.76
CA ALA A 77 24.14 5.59 25.76
C ALA A 77 22.79 6.24 25.37
N ARG A 78 22.50 6.36 24.07
CA ARG A 78 21.21 6.87 23.57
C ARG A 78 20.07 5.91 23.81
N LEU A 79 20.33 4.61 23.71
CA LEU A 79 19.34 3.58 24.05
C LEU A 79 19.07 3.54 25.55
N ASP A 80 20.10 3.73 26.39
CA ASP A 80 19.94 3.84 27.84
C ASP A 80 19.12 5.08 28.22
N GLU A 81 19.37 6.22 27.58
CA GLU A 81 18.58 7.44 27.73
C GLU A 81 17.10 7.21 27.35
N LEU A 82 16.86 6.63 26.18
CA LEU A 82 15.51 6.31 25.70
C LEU A 82 14.80 5.33 26.65
N GLY A 83 15.50 4.29 27.11
CA GLY A 83 14.99 3.31 28.07
C GLY A 83 14.61 3.95 29.41
N GLY A 84 15.44 4.86 29.92
CA GLY A 84 15.15 5.64 31.13
C GLY A 84 13.89 6.50 30.99
N ARG A 85 13.73 7.17 29.84
CA ARG A 85 12.53 7.97 29.54
C ARG A 85 11.27 7.10 29.45
N LEU A 86 11.35 5.97 28.73
CA LEU A 86 10.20 5.09 28.49
C LEU A 86 9.72 4.35 29.74
N THR A 87 10.64 3.93 30.61
CA THR A 87 10.29 3.20 31.85
C THR A 87 9.66 4.10 32.92
N GLY A 88 9.86 5.42 32.83
CA GLY A 88 9.25 6.40 33.73
C GLY A 88 7.79 6.76 33.39
N LEU A 89 7.25 6.28 32.26
CA LEU A 89 5.89 6.61 31.82
C LEU A 89 4.82 5.90 32.65
N ALA A 90 3.70 6.59 32.88
CA ALA A 90 2.50 5.93 33.38
C ALA A 90 1.96 4.95 32.32
N PRO A 91 1.29 3.85 32.72
CA PRO A 91 0.83 2.83 31.77
C PRO A 91 -0.05 3.37 30.63
N ALA A 92 -0.88 4.38 30.89
CA ALA A 92 -1.71 5.00 29.86
C ALA A 92 -0.86 5.75 28.82
N ASP A 93 0.16 6.48 29.27
CA ASP A 93 1.07 7.23 28.39
C ASP A 93 1.96 6.27 27.59
N SER A 94 2.38 5.14 28.17
CA SER A 94 3.12 4.10 27.45
C SER A 94 2.33 3.53 26.27
N ILE A 95 1.01 3.34 26.41
CA ILE A 95 0.14 2.85 25.34
C ILE A 95 0.05 3.87 24.21
N VAL A 96 -0.19 5.15 24.55
CA VAL A 96 -0.27 6.22 23.53
C VAL A 96 1.08 6.37 22.84
N MET A 97 2.19 6.33 23.58
CA MET A 97 3.55 6.38 23.06
C MET A 97 3.82 5.26 22.04
N ALA A 98 3.59 4.01 22.43
CA ALA A 98 3.79 2.87 21.54
C ALA A 98 2.88 2.94 20.30
N SER A 99 1.63 3.36 20.48
CA SER A 99 0.67 3.53 19.38
C SER A 99 1.12 4.64 18.42
N SER A 100 1.62 5.76 18.93
CA SER A 100 2.13 6.86 18.12
C SER A 100 3.30 6.42 17.23
N PHE A 101 4.27 5.67 17.76
CA PHE A 101 5.38 5.14 16.96
C PHE A 101 4.91 4.10 15.93
N SER A 102 3.95 3.24 16.28
CA SER A 102 3.31 2.33 15.32
C SER A 102 2.67 3.10 14.15
N HIS A 103 1.93 4.16 14.46
CA HIS A 103 1.29 5.00 13.45
C HIS A 103 2.28 5.79 12.61
N MET A 104 3.34 6.38 13.20
CA MET A 104 4.39 7.06 12.44
C MET A 104 5.09 6.09 11.47
N LEU A 105 5.38 4.86 11.90
CA LEU A 105 5.93 3.83 11.02
C LEU A 105 4.96 3.46 9.89
N ASN A 106 3.66 3.33 10.19
CA ASN A 106 2.65 3.09 9.16
C ASN A 106 2.57 4.25 8.16
N LEU A 107 2.65 5.50 8.61
CA LEU A 107 2.69 6.66 7.72
C LEU A 107 3.94 6.67 6.83
N ALA A 108 5.12 6.35 7.38
CA ALA A 108 6.35 6.21 6.61
C ALA A 108 6.23 5.12 5.52
N ASN A 109 5.65 3.96 5.86
CA ASN A 109 5.37 2.91 4.87
C ASN A 109 4.42 3.40 3.76
N LEU A 110 3.41 4.22 4.08
CA LEU A 110 2.51 4.79 3.07
C LEU A 110 3.21 5.81 2.17
N ALA A 111 4.12 6.61 2.72
CA ALA A 111 4.95 7.53 1.94
C ALA A 111 5.90 6.76 1.00
N GLU A 112 6.52 5.68 1.49
CA GLU A 112 7.34 4.79 0.67
C GLU A 112 6.52 4.17 -0.47
N GLU A 113 5.32 3.64 -0.19
CA GLU A 113 4.42 3.11 -1.22
C GLU A 113 4.09 4.16 -2.29
N VAL A 114 3.84 5.42 -1.90
CA VAL A 114 3.58 6.53 -2.84
C VAL A 114 4.84 6.88 -3.64
N GLN A 115 6.01 6.90 -3.02
CA GLN A 115 7.28 7.14 -3.69
C GLN A 115 7.55 6.05 -4.73
N ILE A 116 7.43 4.77 -4.36
CA ILE A 116 7.65 3.63 -5.26
C ILE A 116 6.65 3.67 -6.42
N ALA A 117 5.36 3.90 -6.14
CA ALA A 117 4.31 3.90 -7.16
C ALA A 117 4.45 5.03 -8.19
N ASN A 118 5.07 6.16 -7.83
CA ASN A 118 5.24 7.32 -8.70
C ASN A 118 6.67 7.55 -9.18
N ARG A 119 7.65 6.75 -8.71
CA ARG A 119 9.04 6.82 -9.16
C ARG A 119 9.11 6.54 -10.65
N ARG A 120 9.78 7.43 -11.38
CA ARG A 120 10.07 7.22 -12.80
C ARG A 120 11.01 6.04 -12.95
N ARG A 121 10.64 5.09 -13.82
CA ARG A 121 11.52 3.97 -14.18
C ARG A 121 12.83 4.49 -14.77
N ASN A 122 13.94 3.94 -14.30
CA ASN A 122 15.24 4.24 -14.88
C ASN A 122 15.39 3.50 -16.21
N LYS A 123 15.68 4.25 -17.28
CA LYS A 123 15.90 3.67 -18.61
C LYS A 123 17.34 3.19 -18.82
N LEU A 124 18.26 3.58 -17.95
CA LEU A 124 19.66 3.14 -17.99
C LEU A 124 19.78 1.82 -17.24
N LYS A 125 19.69 0.72 -17.99
CA LYS A 125 19.86 -0.66 -17.51
C LYS A 125 21.24 -1.19 -17.92
N ARG A 126 21.80 -2.12 -17.14
CA ARG A 126 23.09 -2.76 -17.48
C ARG A 126 22.94 -3.78 -18.62
N GLY A 127 21.73 -4.29 -18.82
CA GLY A 127 21.41 -5.28 -19.84
C GLY A 127 21.70 -6.72 -19.41
N ASP A 128 21.87 -6.98 -18.12
CA ASP A 128 22.15 -8.31 -17.56
C ASP A 128 21.09 -8.74 -16.52
N PHE A 129 21.21 -9.98 -16.01
CA PHE A 129 20.25 -10.53 -15.05
C PHE A 129 20.26 -9.83 -13.69
N ALA A 130 21.29 -9.04 -13.36
CA ALA A 130 21.32 -8.30 -12.10
C ALA A 130 20.29 -7.15 -12.10
N ASP A 131 19.90 -6.65 -13.29
CA ASP A 131 18.86 -5.64 -13.41
C ASP A 131 17.48 -6.14 -12.92
N GLU A 132 17.23 -7.45 -12.98
CA GLU A 132 15.94 -8.06 -12.58
C GLU A 132 15.76 -8.17 -11.06
N ALA A 133 16.79 -7.85 -10.27
CA ALA A 133 16.74 -7.92 -8.81
C ALA A 133 16.11 -6.70 -8.14
N SER A 134 15.84 -5.62 -8.89
CA SER A 134 15.28 -4.38 -8.36
C SER A 134 14.17 -3.83 -9.26
N ALA A 135 13.05 -3.43 -8.67
CA ALA A 135 11.93 -2.82 -9.40
C ALA A 135 12.32 -1.54 -10.18
N THR A 136 13.41 -0.88 -9.80
CA THR A 136 13.92 0.31 -10.50
C THR A 136 14.57 -0.01 -11.85
N THR A 137 15.01 -1.25 -12.05
CA THR A 137 15.77 -1.73 -13.22
C THR A 137 15.13 -2.92 -13.92
N GLU A 138 14.20 -3.63 -13.28
CA GLU A 138 13.57 -4.84 -13.82
C GLU A 138 12.89 -4.59 -15.17
N SER A 139 12.86 -5.62 -16.00
CA SER A 139 12.16 -5.61 -17.28
C SER A 139 10.65 -5.62 -17.06
N ASP A 140 9.92 -4.68 -17.68
CA ASP A 140 8.48 -4.88 -17.82
C ASP A 140 8.17 -6.02 -18.81
N ILE A 141 6.89 -6.33 -18.94
CA ILE A 141 6.44 -7.39 -19.82
C ILE A 141 6.85 -7.14 -21.28
N GLU A 142 6.80 -5.89 -21.78
CA GLU A 142 7.15 -5.59 -23.17
C GLU A 142 8.65 -5.73 -23.41
N GLU A 143 9.48 -5.22 -22.51
CA GLU A 143 10.94 -5.42 -22.54
C GLU A 143 11.29 -6.92 -22.50
N THR A 144 10.59 -7.70 -21.66
CA THR A 144 10.75 -9.15 -21.59
C THR A 144 10.39 -9.83 -22.92
N LEU A 145 9.25 -9.49 -23.52
CA LEU A 145 8.83 -10.07 -24.80
C LEU A 145 9.79 -9.71 -25.93
N LYS A 146 10.29 -8.46 -25.96
CA LYS A 146 11.29 -8.01 -26.93
C LYS A 146 12.58 -8.81 -26.80
N ARG A 147 13.13 -8.94 -25.59
CA ARG A 147 14.35 -9.72 -25.32
C ARG A 147 14.21 -11.18 -25.75
N LEU A 148 13.05 -11.80 -25.53
CA LEU A 148 12.77 -13.17 -25.99
C LEU A 148 12.89 -13.30 -27.51
N VAL A 149 12.37 -12.33 -28.26
CA VAL A 149 12.39 -12.32 -29.73
C VAL A 149 13.76 -11.90 -30.28
N SER A 150 14.34 -10.82 -29.77
CA SER A 150 15.56 -10.21 -30.32
C SER A 150 16.83 -10.95 -29.89
N ASP A 151 16.95 -11.31 -28.62
CA ASP A 151 18.21 -11.76 -28.04
C ASP A 151 18.24 -13.29 -27.90
N LEU A 152 17.09 -13.90 -27.60
CA LEU A 152 16.95 -15.35 -27.45
C LEU A 152 16.38 -16.05 -28.70
N GLY A 153 16.05 -15.29 -29.75
CA GLY A 153 15.66 -15.82 -31.05
C GLY A 153 14.34 -16.61 -31.06
N LYS A 154 13.45 -16.38 -30.09
CA LYS A 154 12.12 -16.99 -30.06
C LYS A 154 11.21 -16.38 -31.12
N THR A 155 10.37 -17.22 -31.74
CA THR A 155 9.34 -16.69 -32.63
C THR A 155 8.24 -16.02 -31.82
N ARG A 156 7.49 -15.11 -32.45
CA ARG A 156 6.40 -14.38 -31.78
C ARG A 156 5.27 -15.33 -31.40
N GLU A 157 5.04 -16.33 -32.25
CA GLU A 157 4.06 -17.39 -32.07
C GLU A 157 4.43 -18.29 -30.89
N GLU A 158 5.71 -18.66 -30.73
CA GLU A 158 6.20 -19.41 -29.57
C GLU A 158 5.94 -18.65 -28.26
N VAL A 159 6.20 -17.34 -28.25
CA VAL A 159 5.97 -16.48 -27.07
C VAL A 159 4.47 -16.38 -26.76
N PHE A 160 3.63 -16.21 -27.77
CA PHE A 160 2.17 -16.13 -27.59
C PHE A 160 1.59 -17.46 -27.11
N ASP A 161 2.02 -18.59 -27.68
CA ASP A 161 1.63 -19.92 -27.25
C ASP A 161 2.09 -20.24 -25.83
N ALA A 162 3.28 -19.82 -25.43
CA ALA A 162 3.75 -19.95 -24.05
C ALA A 162 2.86 -19.18 -23.08
N LEU A 163 2.52 -17.91 -23.39
CA LEU A 163 1.64 -17.09 -22.55
C LEU A 163 0.23 -17.68 -22.41
N LYS A 164 -0.33 -18.30 -23.45
CA LYS A 164 -1.64 -18.97 -23.38
C LYS A 164 -1.66 -20.15 -22.41
N ASN A 165 -0.52 -20.80 -22.21
CA ASN A 165 -0.38 -22.02 -21.41
C ASN A 165 0.30 -21.77 -20.05
N GLN A 166 0.71 -20.54 -19.77
CA GLN A 166 1.32 -20.17 -18.50
C GLN A 166 0.25 -19.88 -17.45
N THR A 167 0.49 -20.33 -16.22
CA THR A 167 -0.30 -19.95 -15.05
C THR A 167 0.64 -19.59 -13.89
N VAL A 168 0.40 -18.43 -13.28
CA VAL A 168 0.99 -18.04 -12.01
C VAL A 168 -0.11 -18.10 -10.94
N ASP A 169 0.04 -18.99 -9.96
CA ASP A 169 -0.88 -19.07 -8.82
C ASP A 169 -0.27 -18.41 -7.58
N LEU A 170 -0.93 -17.37 -7.08
CA LEU A 170 -0.52 -16.61 -5.89
C LEU A 170 -1.35 -17.07 -4.69
N VAL A 171 -0.70 -17.73 -3.73
CA VAL A 171 -1.36 -18.30 -2.55
C VAL A 171 -1.31 -17.31 -1.37
N PHE A 172 -2.48 -16.78 -0.97
CA PHE A 172 -2.59 -15.90 0.19
C PHE A 172 -2.57 -16.68 1.51
N THR A 173 -1.71 -16.25 2.42
CA THR A 173 -1.58 -16.76 3.79
C THR A 173 -2.08 -15.75 4.81
N ALA A 174 -2.36 -16.20 6.03
CA ALA A 174 -2.72 -15.31 7.13
C ALA A 174 -1.50 -14.49 7.57
N HIS A 175 -1.69 -13.20 7.89
CA HIS A 175 -0.62 -12.38 8.45
C HIS A 175 -0.41 -12.72 9.94
N PRO A 176 0.79 -13.13 10.38
CA PRO A 176 1.01 -13.69 11.71
C PRO A 176 0.73 -12.70 12.86
N THR A 177 0.85 -11.40 12.62
CA THR A 177 0.80 -10.37 13.68
C THR A 177 -0.22 -9.26 13.46
N GLN A 178 -0.81 -9.12 12.26
CA GLN A 178 -1.61 -7.94 11.89
C GLN A 178 -2.71 -8.28 10.88
N SER A 179 -3.91 -8.57 11.38
CA SER A 179 -5.12 -8.55 10.55
C SER A 179 -5.63 -7.10 10.45
N ILE A 180 -5.04 -6.33 9.54
CA ILE A 180 -5.47 -4.97 9.24
C ILE A 180 -6.92 -5.01 8.76
N ARG A 181 -7.80 -4.22 9.40
CA ARG A 181 -9.21 -4.14 9.03
C ARG A 181 -9.35 -3.42 7.68
N ARG A 182 -10.33 -3.84 6.86
CA ARG A 182 -10.68 -3.16 5.60
C ARG A 182 -10.87 -1.64 5.77
N SER A 183 -11.49 -1.21 6.87
CA SER A 183 -11.68 0.21 7.17
C SER A 183 -10.37 0.98 7.28
N LEU A 184 -9.31 0.37 7.82
CA LEU A 184 -7.99 0.97 7.95
C LEU A 184 -7.26 1.00 6.60
N LEU A 185 -7.35 -0.08 5.80
CA LEU A 185 -6.83 -0.09 4.42
C LEU A 185 -7.44 1.02 3.55
N GLN A 186 -8.73 1.30 3.71
CA GLN A 186 -9.39 2.39 2.99
C GLN A 186 -8.89 3.77 3.44
N LYS A 187 -8.65 3.96 4.75
CA LYS A 187 -8.05 5.19 5.28
C LYS A 187 -6.64 5.38 4.73
N HIS A 188 -5.82 4.34 4.75
CA HIS A 188 -4.48 4.34 4.15
C HIS A 188 -4.54 4.69 2.66
N GLY A 189 -5.50 4.13 1.92
CA GLY A 189 -5.75 4.49 0.52
C GLY A 189 -6.07 5.97 0.32
N ARG A 190 -6.89 6.57 1.20
CA ARG A 190 -7.21 8.00 1.14
C ARG A 190 -6.00 8.87 1.50
N ILE A 191 -5.20 8.49 2.50
CA ILE A 191 -3.93 9.16 2.84
C ILE A 191 -2.99 9.18 1.63
N ARG A 192 -2.74 8.02 1.00
CA ARG A 192 -1.91 7.92 -0.22
C ARG A 192 -2.43 8.78 -1.36
N ASN A 193 -3.74 8.83 -1.56
CA ASN A 193 -4.36 9.64 -2.60
C ASN A 193 -4.20 11.14 -2.32
N CYS A 194 -4.34 11.59 -1.07
CA CYS A 194 -4.12 12.99 -0.70
C CYS A 194 -2.65 13.37 -0.92
N LEU A 195 -1.72 12.53 -0.43
CA LEU A 195 -0.28 12.74 -0.60
C LEU A 195 0.13 12.84 -2.08
N ARG A 196 -0.38 11.95 -2.93
CA ARG A 196 -0.13 12.01 -4.38
C ARG A 196 -0.65 13.31 -5.01
N GLN A 197 -1.85 13.75 -4.62
CA GLN A 197 -2.48 14.95 -5.20
C GLN A 197 -1.79 16.24 -4.74
N LEU A 198 -1.36 16.32 -3.48
CA LEU A 198 -0.65 17.48 -2.93
C LEU A 198 0.65 17.83 -3.67
N TYR A 199 1.28 16.83 -4.29
CA TYR A 199 2.52 16.99 -5.06
C TYR A 199 2.32 16.94 -6.58
N ALA A 200 1.07 17.09 -7.04
CA ALA A 200 0.77 17.32 -8.45
C ALA A 200 1.39 18.65 -8.93
N LYS A 201 1.77 18.72 -10.21
CA LYS A 201 2.51 19.88 -10.75
C LYS A 201 1.69 21.18 -10.78
N ASP A 202 0.39 21.08 -11.06
CA ASP A 202 -0.47 22.23 -11.35
C ASP A 202 -1.65 22.33 -10.37
N ILE A 203 -1.36 22.23 -9.07
CA ILE A 203 -2.35 22.33 -7.99
C ILE A 203 -2.59 23.81 -7.60
N THR A 204 -3.85 24.22 -7.44
CA THR A 204 -4.17 25.57 -6.97
C THR A 204 -3.95 25.71 -5.46
N ALA A 205 -3.87 26.94 -4.96
CA ALA A 205 -3.68 27.17 -3.52
C ALA A 205 -4.86 26.64 -2.70
N ASP A 206 -6.09 26.86 -3.19
CA ASP A 206 -7.33 26.41 -2.53
C ASP A 206 -7.41 24.88 -2.53
N ASP A 207 -7.16 24.22 -3.67
CA ASP A 207 -7.13 22.75 -3.76
C ASP A 207 -6.09 22.15 -2.81
N LYS A 208 -4.92 22.80 -2.70
CA LYS A 208 -3.85 22.35 -1.80
C LYS A 208 -4.30 22.46 -0.34
N GLN A 209 -4.98 23.53 0.03
CA GLN A 209 -5.51 23.69 1.39
C GLN A 209 -6.56 22.61 1.70
N GLU A 210 -7.53 22.41 0.81
CA GLU A 210 -8.58 21.40 0.99
C GLU A 210 -8.00 19.98 1.09
N LEU A 211 -6.98 19.66 0.30
CA LEU A 211 -6.28 18.39 0.34
C LEU A 211 -5.45 18.20 1.63
N ASP A 212 -4.84 19.26 2.15
CA ASP A 212 -4.11 19.22 3.43
C ASP A 212 -5.08 18.97 4.59
N GLU A 213 -6.23 19.66 4.61
CA GLU A 213 -7.30 19.42 5.58
C GLU A 213 -7.87 17.99 5.48
N ALA A 214 -8.02 17.47 4.26
CA ALA A 214 -8.44 16.09 4.04
C ALA A 214 -7.40 15.07 4.54
N LEU A 215 -6.11 15.34 4.31
CA LEU A 215 -5.01 14.51 4.79
C LEU A 215 -5.01 14.43 6.32
N GLN A 216 -5.08 15.59 7.01
CA GLN A 216 -5.14 15.67 8.47
C GLN A 216 -6.31 14.85 9.03
N ARG A 217 -7.50 15.00 8.44
CA ARG A 217 -8.70 14.27 8.84
C ARG A 217 -8.53 12.75 8.72
N GLU A 218 -7.92 12.28 7.64
CA GLU A 218 -7.70 10.84 7.43
C GLU A 218 -6.63 10.28 8.36
N ILE A 219 -5.54 11.02 8.62
CA ILE A 219 -4.52 10.65 9.62
C ILE A 219 -5.17 10.53 11.01
N GLN A 220 -5.94 11.53 11.43
CA GLN A 220 -6.64 11.50 12.72
C GLN A 220 -7.63 10.33 12.80
N ALA A 221 -8.36 10.07 11.72
CA ALA A 221 -9.31 8.97 11.67
C ALA A 221 -8.63 7.60 11.69
N ALA A 222 -7.43 7.48 11.14
CA ALA A 222 -6.61 6.27 11.24
C ALA A 222 -6.08 6.10 12.67
N PHE A 223 -5.52 7.15 13.28
CA PHE A 223 -5.01 7.14 14.66
C PHE A 223 -6.07 6.75 15.70
N ARG A 224 -7.30 7.25 15.53
CA ARG A 224 -8.41 6.92 16.43
C ARG A 224 -9.03 5.54 16.18
N THR A 225 -8.54 4.80 15.19
CA THR A 225 -9.00 3.44 14.90
C THR A 225 -7.98 2.45 15.45
N ASP A 226 -8.35 1.69 16.50
CA ASP A 226 -7.49 0.64 17.08
C ASP A 226 -6.88 -0.27 15.99
N GLU A 227 -5.56 -0.16 15.76
CA GLU A 227 -4.79 -1.02 14.84
C GLU A 227 -4.70 -2.44 15.40
N ILE A 228 -4.42 -2.54 16.70
CA ILE A 228 -4.30 -3.81 17.42
C ILE A 228 -5.68 -4.20 17.94
N ARG A 229 -6.19 -5.33 17.45
CA ARG A 229 -7.42 -5.89 18.01
C ARG A 229 -7.16 -6.33 19.45
N ARG A 230 -8.00 -5.86 20.38
CA ARG A 230 -7.99 -6.31 21.79
C ARG A 230 -8.22 -7.82 21.95
N THR A 231 -8.84 -8.44 20.95
CA THR A 231 -9.07 -9.89 20.87
C THR A 231 -8.43 -10.44 19.61
N GLN A 232 -7.77 -11.59 19.72
CA GLN A 232 -7.20 -12.30 18.59
C GLN A 232 -8.29 -12.55 17.52
N PRO A 233 -8.02 -12.30 16.22
CA PRO A 233 -8.98 -12.54 15.16
C PRO A 233 -9.34 -14.02 15.08
N THR A 234 -10.58 -14.29 14.69
CA THR A 234 -11.01 -15.65 14.30
C THR A 234 -10.43 -15.99 12.92
N PRO A 235 -10.26 -17.27 12.56
CA PRO A 235 -9.83 -17.64 11.22
C PRO A 235 -10.75 -17.07 10.11
N GLN A 236 -12.05 -16.94 10.39
CA GLN A 236 -12.99 -16.28 9.47
C GLN A 236 -12.70 -14.78 9.31
N ASP A 237 -12.24 -14.10 10.37
CA ASP A 237 -11.81 -12.70 10.29
C ASP A 237 -10.54 -12.53 9.47
N GLU A 238 -9.57 -13.45 9.60
CA GLU A 238 -8.34 -13.47 8.80
C GLU A 238 -8.67 -13.64 7.32
N MET A 239 -9.55 -14.58 6.97
CA MET A 239 -10.04 -14.75 5.60
C MET A 239 -10.69 -13.45 5.08
N ARG A 240 -11.58 -12.83 5.87
CA ARG A 240 -12.23 -11.56 5.46
C ARG A 240 -11.23 -10.42 5.28
N ALA A 241 -10.17 -10.38 6.10
CA ALA A 241 -9.11 -9.39 5.97
C ALA A 241 -8.28 -9.63 4.71
N GLY A 242 -7.85 -10.86 4.44
CA GLY A 242 -7.11 -11.19 3.21
C GLY A 242 -7.91 -10.89 1.94
N MET A 243 -9.21 -11.20 1.95
CA MET A 243 -10.09 -10.91 0.81
C MET A 243 -10.33 -9.41 0.58
N SER A 244 -9.97 -8.53 1.52
CA SER A 244 -10.10 -7.08 1.31
C SER A 244 -9.19 -6.57 0.19
N TYR A 245 -8.00 -7.15 -0.01
CA TYR A 245 -7.12 -6.80 -1.14
C TYR A 245 -7.76 -7.10 -2.50
N PHE A 246 -8.62 -8.12 -2.60
CA PHE A 246 -9.39 -8.37 -3.83
C PHE A 246 -10.30 -7.21 -4.16
N HIS A 247 -11.07 -6.77 -3.17
CA HIS A 247 -12.00 -5.68 -3.34
C HIS A 247 -11.29 -4.35 -3.63
N GLU A 248 -10.19 -4.05 -2.94
CA GLU A 248 -9.55 -2.74 -3.02
C GLU A 248 -8.59 -2.61 -4.22
N THR A 249 -7.87 -3.67 -4.64
CA THR A 249 -6.83 -3.55 -5.68
C THR A 249 -6.87 -4.64 -6.75
N ILE A 250 -6.92 -5.93 -6.38
CA ILE A 250 -6.67 -7.04 -7.32
C ILE A 250 -7.77 -7.16 -8.37
N TRP A 251 -9.04 -6.99 -7.97
CA TRP A 251 -10.20 -7.14 -8.87
C TRP A 251 -10.11 -6.24 -10.11
N LYS A 252 -9.67 -4.98 -9.93
CA LYS A 252 -9.44 -4.03 -11.02
C LYS A 252 -8.03 -4.14 -11.61
N GLY A 253 -7.06 -4.62 -10.82
CA GLY A 253 -5.66 -4.76 -11.21
C GLY A 253 -5.43 -5.84 -12.26
N VAL A 254 -6.05 -7.02 -12.12
CA VAL A 254 -5.86 -8.16 -13.04
C VAL A 254 -6.28 -7.81 -14.47
N PRO A 255 -7.50 -7.30 -14.75
CA PRO A 255 -7.89 -6.92 -16.11
C PRO A 255 -7.01 -5.80 -16.68
N LYS A 256 -6.53 -4.86 -15.84
CA LYS A 256 -5.62 -3.78 -16.26
C LYS A 256 -4.26 -4.33 -16.69
N PHE A 257 -3.72 -5.30 -15.96
CA PHE A 257 -2.48 -5.98 -16.34
C PHE A 257 -2.65 -6.83 -17.60
N LEU A 258 -3.73 -7.61 -17.72
CA LEU A 258 -3.99 -8.39 -18.94
C LEU A 258 -4.11 -7.49 -20.19
N ARG A 259 -4.71 -6.30 -20.05
CA ARG A 259 -4.73 -5.30 -21.13
C ARG A 259 -3.32 -4.78 -21.48
N ARG A 260 -2.40 -4.71 -20.51
CA ARG A 260 -0.98 -4.39 -20.76
C ARG A 260 -0.28 -5.51 -21.53
N VAL A 261 -0.59 -6.78 -21.22
CA VAL A 261 -0.10 -7.94 -21.99
C VAL A 261 -0.55 -7.84 -23.44
N ASP A 262 -1.82 -7.54 -23.71
CA ASP A 262 -2.33 -7.34 -25.08
C ASP A 262 -1.56 -6.24 -25.83
N THR A 263 -1.23 -5.14 -25.15
CA THR A 263 -0.44 -4.05 -25.76
C THR A 263 0.99 -4.49 -26.08
N ALA A 264 1.62 -5.23 -25.16
CA ALA A 264 2.97 -5.76 -25.36
C ALA A 264 3.04 -6.78 -26.51
N LEU A 265 2.03 -7.66 -26.61
CA LEU A 265 1.87 -8.62 -27.72
C LEU A 265 1.75 -7.90 -29.06
N LYS A 266 0.92 -6.86 -29.14
CA LYS A 266 0.79 -6.05 -30.35
C LYS A 266 2.10 -5.38 -30.74
N ASN A 267 2.87 -4.89 -29.77
CA ASN A 267 4.15 -4.21 -30.02
C ASN A 267 5.25 -5.15 -30.53
N ILE A 268 5.15 -6.46 -30.30
CA ILE A 268 6.02 -7.47 -30.94
C ILE A 268 5.45 -8.03 -32.25
N GLY A 269 4.26 -7.58 -32.68
CA GLY A 269 3.64 -7.95 -33.95
C GLY A 269 2.58 -9.07 -33.89
N ILE A 270 2.00 -9.34 -32.72
CA ILE A 270 0.84 -10.22 -32.56
C ILE A 270 -0.44 -9.37 -32.48
N ASP A 271 -1.28 -9.41 -33.51
CA ASP A 271 -2.54 -8.62 -33.55
C ASP A 271 -3.71 -9.27 -32.79
N GLU A 272 -3.49 -10.42 -32.16
CA GLU A 272 -4.44 -11.12 -31.32
C GLU A 272 -4.31 -10.70 -29.85
N ARG A 273 -5.45 -10.61 -29.15
CA ARG A 273 -5.47 -10.50 -27.69
C ARG A 273 -5.20 -11.85 -27.05
N LEU A 274 -4.69 -11.85 -25.82
CA LEU A 274 -4.68 -13.08 -25.03
C LEU A 274 -6.13 -13.57 -24.85
N PRO A 275 -6.44 -14.85 -25.09
CA PRO A 275 -7.78 -15.37 -24.91
C PRO A 275 -8.31 -15.07 -23.50
N TYR A 276 -9.52 -14.54 -23.38
CA TYR A 276 -10.09 -14.13 -22.09
C TYR A 276 -10.27 -15.28 -21.09
N ASN A 277 -10.23 -16.53 -21.57
CA ASN A 277 -10.32 -17.74 -20.77
C ASN A 277 -8.95 -18.34 -20.41
N ALA A 278 -7.83 -17.72 -20.82
CA ALA A 278 -6.49 -18.17 -20.42
C ALA A 278 -6.25 -17.81 -18.94
N PRO A 279 -5.96 -18.79 -18.05
CA PRO A 279 -5.80 -18.56 -16.62
C PRO A 279 -4.38 -18.09 -16.29
N LEU A 280 -3.95 -16.96 -16.86
CA LEU A 280 -2.57 -16.47 -16.71
C LEU A 280 -2.21 -16.18 -15.24
N ILE A 281 -3.17 -15.64 -14.48
CA ILE A 281 -3.02 -15.35 -13.05
C ILE A 281 -4.19 -15.99 -12.31
N GLN A 282 -3.85 -16.80 -11.32
CA GLN A 282 -4.80 -17.40 -10.37
C GLN A 282 -4.42 -17.02 -8.95
N PHE A 283 -5.40 -17.16 -8.07
CA PHE A 283 -5.22 -16.91 -6.65
C PHE A 283 -5.83 -18.02 -5.84
N SER A 284 -5.06 -18.46 -4.85
CA SER A 284 -5.41 -19.49 -3.89
C SER A 284 -5.29 -18.93 -2.48
N SER A 285 -5.81 -19.65 -1.48
CA SER A 285 -5.68 -19.22 -0.09
C SER A 285 -5.53 -20.39 0.88
N TRP A 286 -4.70 -20.18 1.90
CA TRP A 286 -4.57 -21.06 3.06
C TRP A 286 -5.43 -20.63 4.25
N MET A 287 -6.02 -19.43 4.24
CA MET A 287 -6.81 -18.90 5.35
C MET A 287 -8.06 -19.75 5.59
N GLY A 288 -8.12 -20.42 6.74
CA GLY A 288 -9.19 -21.35 7.09
C GLY A 288 -9.09 -22.74 6.45
N GLY A 289 -8.04 -23.00 5.66
CA GLY A 289 -7.71 -24.31 5.11
C GLY A 289 -6.53 -24.98 5.82
N ASP A 290 -5.46 -24.20 6.05
CA ASP A 290 -4.28 -24.67 6.76
C ASP A 290 -4.59 -24.90 8.24
N ARG A 291 -4.39 -26.14 8.68
CA ARG A 291 -4.67 -26.64 10.02
C ARG A 291 -3.44 -27.21 10.70
N ASP A 292 -2.27 -27.10 10.06
CA ASP A 292 -1.03 -27.61 10.64
C ASP A 292 -0.67 -26.78 11.88
N GLY A 293 -0.53 -27.45 13.02
CA GLY A 293 -0.25 -26.80 14.31
C GLY A 293 -1.32 -25.81 14.83
N ASN A 294 -2.48 -25.68 14.18
CA ASN A 294 -3.49 -24.68 14.54
C ASN A 294 -4.89 -25.29 14.81
N PRO A 295 -5.22 -25.63 16.08
CA PRO A 295 -6.49 -26.27 16.44
C PRO A 295 -7.71 -25.35 16.25
N ARG A 296 -7.51 -24.05 15.99
CA ARG A 296 -8.60 -23.10 15.77
C ARG A 296 -9.23 -23.26 14.38
N VAL A 297 -8.59 -23.96 13.45
CA VAL A 297 -9.13 -24.22 12.10
C VAL A 297 -9.88 -25.54 12.09
N THR A 298 -11.16 -25.49 12.47
CA THR A 298 -12.06 -26.66 12.50
C THR A 298 -12.67 -26.95 11.12
N PRO A 299 -13.31 -28.12 10.91
CA PRO A 299 -14.06 -28.39 9.68
C PRO A 299 -15.16 -27.36 9.40
N GLU A 300 -15.87 -26.85 10.43
CA GLU A 300 -16.84 -25.77 10.27
C GLU A 300 -16.18 -24.49 9.77
N VAL A 301 -15.01 -24.12 10.31
CA VAL A 301 -14.24 -22.96 9.84
C VAL A 301 -13.92 -23.07 8.36
N THR A 302 -13.41 -24.23 7.90
CA THR A 302 -13.13 -24.46 6.47
C THR A 302 -14.39 -24.30 5.62
N ARG A 303 -15.53 -24.85 6.08
CA ARG A 303 -16.82 -24.67 5.38
C ARG A 303 -17.24 -23.21 5.32
N ASP A 304 -17.12 -22.48 6.43
CA ASP A 304 -17.50 -21.08 6.53
C ASP A 304 -16.69 -20.19 5.58
N VAL A 305 -15.37 -20.36 5.52
CA VAL A 305 -14.52 -19.55 4.65
C VAL A 305 -14.81 -19.82 3.16
N CYS A 306 -15.15 -21.05 2.78
CA CYS A 306 -15.60 -21.35 1.41
C CYS A 306 -16.91 -20.65 1.05
N LEU A 307 -17.88 -20.61 1.98
CA LEU A 307 -19.14 -19.90 1.78
C LEU A 307 -18.93 -18.38 1.71
N LEU A 308 -18.07 -17.84 2.58
CA LEU A 308 -17.70 -16.43 2.56
C LEU A 308 -17.04 -16.04 1.24
N ALA A 309 -16.10 -16.85 0.73
CA ALA A 309 -15.46 -16.60 -0.56
C ALA A 309 -16.47 -16.55 -1.72
N ARG A 310 -17.42 -17.50 -1.75
CA ARG A 310 -18.50 -17.53 -2.74
C ARG A 310 -19.41 -16.30 -2.67
N MET A 311 -19.78 -15.88 -1.46
CA MET A 311 -20.59 -14.69 -1.24
C MET A 311 -19.85 -13.42 -1.69
N MET A 312 -18.57 -13.29 -1.37
CA MET A 312 -17.77 -12.14 -1.78
C MET A 312 -17.59 -12.07 -3.30
N ALA A 313 -17.37 -13.21 -3.97
CA ALA A 313 -17.32 -13.28 -5.42
C ALA A 313 -18.65 -12.84 -6.06
N ALA A 314 -19.78 -13.34 -5.55
CA ALA A 314 -21.10 -12.96 -6.03
C ALA A 314 -21.34 -11.45 -5.89
N ASN A 315 -20.96 -10.85 -4.76
CA ASN A 315 -21.10 -9.41 -4.54
C ASN A 315 -20.25 -8.57 -5.51
N LEU A 316 -19.00 -8.96 -5.76
CA LEU A 316 -18.13 -8.27 -6.72
C LEU A 316 -18.68 -8.34 -8.14
N HIS A 317 -19.16 -9.51 -8.55
CA HIS A 317 -19.80 -9.68 -9.86
C HIS A 317 -21.10 -8.88 -9.98
N PHE A 318 -21.93 -8.89 -8.93
CA PHE A 318 -23.20 -8.15 -8.92
C PHE A 318 -22.97 -6.66 -9.19
N SER A 319 -22.06 -6.01 -8.44
CA SER A 319 -21.74 -4.59 -8.67
C SER A 319 -21.19 -4.31 -10.06
N GLN A 320 -20.35 -5.21 -10.61
CA GLN A 320 -19.79 -5.02 -11.95
C GLN A 320 -20.83 -5.18 -13.05
N ILE A 321 -21.80 -6.08 -12.88
CA ILE A 321 -22.90 -6.29 -13.83
C ILE A 321 -23.82 -5.07 -13.84
N GLU A 322 -24.12 -4.48 -12.68
CA GLU A 322 -24.92 -3.25 -12.60
C GLU A 322 -24.27 -2.10 -13.40
N GLU A 323 -22.97 -1.86 -13.23
CA GLU A 323 -22.23 -0.88 -14.03
C GLU A 323 -22.29 -1.19 -15.53
N LEU A 324 -22.09 -2.46 -15.91
CA LEU A 324 -22.12 -2.88 -17.31
C LEU A 324 -23.50 -2.71 -17.95
N MET A 325 -24.58 -2.89 -17.20
CA MET A 325 -25.95 -2.67 -17.68
C MET A 325 -26.18 -1.21 -18.08
N PHE A 326 -25.63 -0.25 -17.33
CA PHE A 326 -25.71 1.17 -17.68
C PHE A 326 -24.92 1.50 -18.95
N GLU A 327 -23.70 0.99 -19.08
CA GLU A 327 -22.83 1.22 -20.25
C GLU A 327 -23.36 0.54 -21.51
N SER A 328 -23.99 -0.64 -21.38
CA SER A 328 -24.49 -1.45 -22.49
C SER A 328 -25.85 -1.00 -23.03
N SER A 329 -26.29 0.23 -22.70
CA SER A 329 -27.54 0.84 -23.19
C SER A 329 -27.54 1.15 -24.70
N GLY A 330 -26.49 0.77 -25.42
CA GLY A 330 -26.42 0.79 -26.89
C GLY A 330 -27.47 -0.10 -27.54
N SER A 331 -28.31 0.50 -28.39
CA SER A 331 -29.55 0.00 -28.98
C SER A 331 -29.40 -1.08 -30.06
N LYS A 332 -28.65 -2.15 -29.81
CA LYS A 332 -28.64 -3.38 -30.64
C LYS A 332 -28.52 -4.64 -29.78
N PHE A 333 -29.52 -4.92 -28.95
CA PHE A 333 -29.81 -6.32 -28.60
C PHE A 333 -30.58 -6.93 -29.78
N PRO A 334 -30.08 -7.99 -30.44
CA PRO A 334 -30.93 -8.79 -31.31
C PRO A 334 -32.06 -9.32 -30.44
N GLN A 335 -33.31 -9.10 -30.86
CA GLN A 335 -34.48 -9.71 -30.23
C GLN A 335 -34.21 -11.21 -30.06
N LEU A 336 -34.04 -11.64 -28.81
CA LEU A 336 -34.18 -13.04 -28.44
C LEU A 336 -35.63 -13.40 -28.72
N ASN A 337 -35.88 -13.95 -29.91
CA ASN A 337 -37.12 -14.63 -30.24
C ASN A 337 -37.20 -15.90 -29.38
N LEU A 338 -37.62 -15.73 -28.13
CA LEU A 338 -38.21 -16.79 -27.33
C LEU A 338 -39.55 -17.12 -27.98
N THR A 339 -39.50 -18.11 -28.88
CA THR A 339 -40.72 -18.77 -29.33
C THR A 339 -41.11 -19.72 -28.22
N VAL A 340 -42.28 -19.49 -27.62
CA VAL A 340 -42.92 -20.37 -26.61
C VAL A 340 -43.33 -21.68 -27.25
#